data_AF-A0A2D5TI46-F1
#
_entry.id   AF-A0A2D5TI46-F1
#
_cell.length_a   1.000
_cell.length_b   1.000
_cell.length_c   1.000
_cell.angle_alpha   90.00
_cell.angle_beta   90.00
_cell.angle_gamma   90.00
#
_symmetry.space_group_name_H-M   'P 1'
#
loop_
_entity.id
_entity.type
_entity.pdbx_description
1 polymer ?
#
loop_
_entity_poly.entity_id
_entity_poly.type
_entity_poly.pdbx_seq_one_letter_code
_entity_poly.pdbx_strand_id
1 'polypeptide(L)' 'MSEQPVIKSNDLSLTFETSDGPVHALKDINLEISKGEFVSFIGPSGCG' A
#
# COMPACT_ATOMS: atom_id res chain seq x y z
N MET A 1 3.83 -26.77 4.04
CA MET A 1 3.85 -25.90 2.85
C MET A 1 3.56 -24.49 3.35
N SER A 2 4.43 -23.51 3.09
CA SER A 2 4.13 -22.11 3.43
C SER A 2 2.91 -21.70 2.62
N GLU A 3 1.82 -21.30 3.28
CA GLU A 3 0.70 -20.69 2.56
C GLU A 3 1.21 -19.46 1.81
N GLN A 4 0.80 -19.32 0.55
CA GLN A 4 1.12 -18.12 -0.22
C GLN A 4 0.21 -16.98 0.26
N PRO A 5 0.75 -15.76 0.43
CA PRO A 5 -0.06 -14.61 0.78
C PRO A 5 -1.13 -14.39 -0.29
N VAL A 6 -2.34 -14.03 0.13
CA VAL A 6 -3.47 -13.76 -0.77
C VAL A 6 -3.42 -12.35 -1.34
N ILE A 7 -2.75 -11.43 -0.65
CA ILE A 7 -2.41 -10.10 -1.15
C ILE A 7 -0.91 -9.93 -0.96
N LYS A 8 -0.22 -9.51 -2.02
CA LYS A 8 1.21 -9.19 -1.99
C LYS A 8 1.50 -7.97 -2.84
N SER A 9 2.17 -6.98 -2.28
CA SER A 9 2.79 -5.87 -3.01
C SER A 9 4.27 -5.82 -2.69
N ASN A 10 5.10 -5.60 -3.72
CA ASN A 10 6.51 -5.29 -3.55
C ASN A 10 6.79 -3.94 -4.17
N ASP A 11 7.45 -3.06 -3.43
CA ASP A 11 7.90 -1.72 -3.86
C ASP A 11 6.79 -0.89 -4.54
N LEU A 12 5.57 -0.96 -4.01
CA LEU A 12 4.43 -0.23 -4.56
C LEU A 12 4.59 1.27 -4.29
N SER A 13 4.71 2.02 -5.38
CA SER A 13 4.76 3.48 -5.39
C SER A 13 3.66 4.05 -6.29
N LEU A 14 3.01 5.13 -5.85
CA LEU A 14 1.96 5.81 -6.58
C LEU A 14 2.18 7.32 -6.49
N THR A 15 2.23 7.96 -7.66
CA THR A 15 2.37 9.42 -7.76
C THR A 15 1.19 9.97 -8.54
N PHE A 16 0.53 10.98 -8.00
CA PHE A 16 -0.53 11.72 -8.66
C PHE A 16 0.05 13.01 -9.25
N GLU A 17 -0.19 13.23 -10.53
CA GLU A 17 0.11 14.51 -11.18
C GLU A 17 -1.00 15.51 -10.83
N THR A 18 -0.66 16.59 -10.14
CA THR A 18 -1.60 17.65 -9.77
C THR A 18 -1.14 18.99 -10.32
N SER A 19 -2.04 19.98 -10.33
CA SER A 19 -1.72 21.35 -10.77
C SER A 19 -0.61 22.00 -9.95
N ASP A 20 -0.45 21.61 -8.69
CA ASP A 20 0.56 22.13 -7.77
C ASP A 20 1.87 21.32 -7.80
N GLY A 21 1.95 20.30 -8.67
CA GLY A 21 3.09 19.41 -8.84
C GLY A 21 2.77 17.94 -8.55
N PRO A 22 3.76 17.04 -8.71
CA PRO A 22 3.59 15.62 -8.43
C PRO A 22 3.47 15.36 -6.92
N VAL A 23 2.47 14.58 -6.52
CA VAL A 23 2.23 14.15 -5.15
C VAL A 23 2.50 12.65 -5.04
N HIS A 24 3.53 12.28 -4.27
CA HIS A 24 3.81 10.88 -3.95
C HIS A 24 2.84 10.40 -2.86
N ALA A 25 1.79 9.68 -3.27
CA ALA A 25 0.76 9.15 -2.39
C ALA A 25 1.27 7.89 -1.67
N LEU A 26 1.82 6.95 -2.44
CA LEU A 26 2.46 5.75 -1.91
C LEU A 26 3.93 5.75 -2.31
N LYS A 27 4.80 5.32 -1.39
CA LYS A 27 6.23 5.22 -1.63
C LYS A 27 6.77 3.92 -1.06
N ASP A 28 7.27 3.07 -1.95
CA ASP A 28 8.03 1.86 -1.67
C ASP A 28 7.31 0.90 -0.69
N ILE A 29 5.99 0.73 -0.89
CA ILE A 29 5.13 -0.06 0.01
C ILE A 29 5.28 -1.56 -0.28
N ASN A 30 5.76 -2.27 0.74
CA ASN A 30 5.89 -3.72 0.78
C ASN A 30 4.85 -4.29 1.76
N LEU A 31 3.90 -5.09 1.28
CA LEU A 31 2.79 -5.62 2.08
C LEU A 31 2.50 -7.07 1.69
N GLU A 32 2.32 -7.93 2.68
CA GLU A 32 1.84 -9.30 2.51
C GLU A 32 0.67 -9.53 3.48
N ILE A 33 -0.46 -10.03 2.97
CA ILE A 33 -1.62 -10.40 3.80
C ILE A 33 -1.94 -11.86 3.53
N SER A 34 -2.02 -12.64 4.60
CA SER A 34 -2.30 -14.08 4.58
C SER A 34 -3.80 -14.38 4.53
N LYS A 35 -4.15 -15.60 4.12
CA LYS A 35 -5.55 -16.00 4.06
C LYS A 35 -6.18 -16.01 5.46
N GLY A 36 -7.31 -15.31 5.63
CA GLY A 36 -8.03 -15.24 6.90
C GLY A 36 -7.48 -14.20 7.88
N GLU A 37 -6.46 -13.45 7.50
CA GLU A 37 -5.94 -12.32 8.28
C GLU A 37 -6.94 -11.14 8.27
N PHE A 38 -7.12 -10.51 9.42
CA PHE A 38 -7.93 -9.30 9.56
C PHE A 38 -7.00 -8.09 9.73
N VAL A 39 -7.02 -7.18 8.76
CA VAL A 39 -6.12 -6.02 8.71
C VAL A 39 -6.92 -4.73 8.77
N SER A 40 -6.39 -3.73 9.49
CA SER A 40 -6.95 -2.39 9.55
C SER A 40 -5.88 -1.36 9.20
N PHE A 41 -6.17 -0.48 8.24
CA PHE A 41 -5.31 0.65 7.90
C PHE A 41 -5.77 1.88 8.68
N ILE A 42 -4.84 2.55 9.35
CA ILE A 42 -5.10 3.74 10.16
C ILE A 42 -4.12 4.84 9.76
N GLY A 43 -4.64 6.04 9.55
CA GLY A 43 -3.83 7.22 9.26
C GLY A 43 -4.69 8.48 9.14
N PRO A 44 -4.05 9.67 9.12
CA PRO A 44 -4.75 10.93 8.92
C PRO A 44 -5.33 11.04 7.49
N SER A 45 -6.23 12.00 7.28
CA SER A 45 -6.79 12.24 5.94
C SER A 45 -5.68 12.52 4.92
N GLY A 46 -5.67 11.75 3.82
CA GLY A 46 -4.71 11.90 2.73
C GLY A 46 -3.30 11.32 3.00
N CYS A 47 -3.15 10.40 3.95
CA CYS A 47 -1.83 9.84 4.31
C CYS A 47 -1.27 8.79 3.33
N GLY A 48 -2.02 8.45 2.29
CA GLY A 48 -1.67 7.44 1.30
C GLY A 48 -2.43 7.69 0.01
#